data_AF-A0A2V8MEU6-F1
#
_entry.id   AF-A0A2V8MEU6-F1
#
_cell.length_a   1.000
_cell.length_b   1.000
_cell.length_c   1.000
_cell.angle_alpha   90.00
_cell.angle_beta   90.00
_cell.angle_gamma   90.00
#
_symmetry.space_group_name_H-M   'P 1'
#
loop_
_entity.id
_entity.type
_entity.pdbx_description
1 polymer ?
#
loop_
_entity_poly.entity_id
_entity_poly.type
_entity_poly.pdbx_seq_one_letter_code
_entity_poly.pdbx_strand_id
1 'polypeptide(L)' 'MTEMMKIGDRVYIRGLVHSDCLGLTGTILDVRPSALFGPRIQRCKVDFNGKIRSLLNIHLVHASRQSGGSSLIAA' A
#
# COMPACT_ATOMS: atom_id res chain seq x y z
N MET A 1 13.27 4.16 4.22
CA MET A 1 13.21 4.84 2.91
C MET A 1 11.82 4.57 2.33
N THR A 2 11.07 5.60 1.94
CA THR A 2 9.73 5.41 1.35
C THR A 2 9.91 4.95 -0.10
N GLU A 3 9.54 3.72 -0.41
CA GLU A 3 9.61 3.19 -1.77
C GLU A 3 8.58 3.87 -2.68
N MET A 4 8.90 3.97 -3.97
CA MET A 4 7.98 4.50 -4.98
C MET A 4 6.90 3.47 -5.28
N MET A 5 5.65 3.88 -5.09
CA MET A 5 4.47 3.06 -5.34
C MET A 5 4.13 3.07 -6.85
N LYS A 6 3.60 1.96 -7.37
CA LYS A 6 3.18 1.81 -8.77
C LYS A 6 1.73 1.35 -8.87
N ILE A 7 1.10 1.69 -9.99
CA ILE A 7 -0.24 1.18 -10.32
C ILE A 7 -0.17 -0.35 -10.43
N GLY A 8 -1.14 -1.03 -9.83
CA GLY A 8 -1.19 -2.49 -9.74
C GLY A 8 -0.49 -3.08 -8.52
N ASP A 9 0.29 -2.30 -7.77
CA ASP A 9 0.89 -2.80 -6.54
C ASP A 9 -0.19 -3.16 -5.52
N ARG A 10 0.05 -4.27 -4.81
CA ARG A 10 -0.77 -4.65 -3.66
C ARG A 10 -0.20 -4.00 -2.41
N VAL A 11 -1.05 -3.33 -1.65
CA VAL A 11 -0.66 -2.58 -0.46
C VAL A 11 -1.64 -2.81 0.67
N TYR A 12 -1.19 -2.62 1.90
CA TYR A 12 -2.05 -2.49 3.07
C TYR A 12 -1.75 -1.19 3.80
N ILE A 13 -2.69 -0.74 4.62
CA ILE A 13 -2.54 0.49 5.39
C ILE A 13 -1.70 0.20 6.63
N ARG A 14 -0.69 1.04 6.87
CA ARG A 14 0.08 1.07 8.11
C ARG A 14 -0.56 2.02 9.11
N GLY A 15 -0.87 1.50 10.30
CA GLY A 15 -1.40 2.27 11.42
C GLY A 15 -2.91 2.50 11.35
N LEU A 16 -3.43 3.38 12.22
CA LEU A 16 -4.88 3.59 12.42
C LEU A 16 -5.50 4.64 11.49
N VAL A 17 -4.78 5.09 10.47
CA VAL A 17 -5.31 6.02 9.46
C VAL A 17 -6.34 5.25 8.63
N HIS A 18 -7.61 5.67 8.66
CA HIS A 18 -8.72 4.94 8.02
C HIS A 18 -8.92 3.51 8.55
N SER A 19 -9.31 3.42 9.82
CA SER A 19 -9.60 2.16 10.52
C SER A 19 -10.64 1.27 9.81
N ASP A 20 -11.50 1.84 8.96
CA ASP A 20 -12.47 1.12 8.14
C ASP A 20 -11.83 0.21 7.07
N CYS A 21 -10.54 0.42 6.79
CA CYS A 21 -9.74 -0.34 5.83
C CYS A 21 -8.54 -1.06 6.49
N LEU A 22 -8.46 -1.05 7.82
CA LEU A 22 -7.38 -1.71 8.55
C LEU A 22 -7.43 -3.23 8.34
N GLY A 23 -6.27 -3.84 8.08
CA GLY A 23 -6.16 -5.27 7.80
C GLY A 23 -6.60 -5.70 6.38
N LEU A 24 -7.11 -4.77 5.57
CA LEU A 24 -7.42 -5.04 4.16
C LEU A 24 -6.17 -4.84 3.30
N THR A 25 -6.02 -5.69 2.30
CA THR A 25 -5.08 -5.47 1.20
C THR A 25 -5.83 -4.86 0.03
N GLY A 26 -5.35 -3.73 -0.47
CA GLY A 26 -5.88 -3.06 -1.65
C GLY A 26 -4.91 -3.07 -2.83
N THR A 27 -5.42 -2.63 -3.98
CA THR A 27 -4.66 -2.49 -5.21
C THR A 27 -4.56 -1.01 -5.57
N ILE A 28 -3.36 -0.55 -5.92
CA ILE A 28 -3.16 0.82 -6.37
C ILE A 28 -3.75 1.00 -7.77
N LEU A 29 -4.65 1.96 -7.91
CA LEU A 29 -5.30 2.35 -9.17
C LEU A 29 -4.66 3.57 -9.83
N ASP A 30 -4.12 4.49 -9.03
CA ASP A 30 -3.49 5.72 -9.53
C ASP A 30 -2.41 6.19 -8.56
N VAL A 31 -1.36 6.82 -9.09
CA VAL A 31 -0.25 7.41 -8.31
C VAL A 31 0.04 8.79 -8.85
N ARG A 32 -0.05 9.81 -7.98
CA ARG A 32 0.26 11.19 -8.33
C ARG A 32 1.25 11.79 -7.34
N PRO A 33 2.18 12.65 -7.78
CA PRO A 33 2.99 13.44 -6.88
C PRO A 33 2.10 14.29 -5.96
N SER A 34 2.48 14.41 -4.69
CA SER A 34 1.84 15.37 -3.79
C SER A 34 2.41 16.77 -4.04
N ALA A 35 1.55 17.75 -4.30
CA ALA A 35 1.97 19.16 -4.42
C ALA A 35 2.24 19.82 -3.06
N LEU A 36 1.70 19.25 -1.97
CA LEU A 36 1.72 19.83 -0.62
C LEU A 36 2.78 19.23 0.30
N PHE A 37 3.24 18.03 -0.03
CA PHE A 37 4.20 17.28 0.78
C PHE A 37 5.35 16.94 -0.15
N GLY A 38 6.60 17.17 0.29
CA GLY A 38 7.80 17.23 -0.55
C GLY A 38 8.01 16.08 -1.56
N PRO A 39 9.05 16.15 -2.41
CA PRO A 39 9.14 15.44 -3.70
C PRO A 39 9.10 13.90 -3.67
N ARG A 40 9.11 13.28 -2.48
CA ARG A 40 9.03 11.82 -2.29
C ARG A 40 7.65 11.33 -1.80
N ILE A 41 6.72 12.25 -1.56
CA ILE A 41 5.37 11.93 -1.11
C ILE A 41 4.44 11.84 -2.30
N GLN A 42 3.74 10.72 -2.40
CA GLN A 42 2.81 10.43 -3.48
C GLN A 42 1.42 10.24 -2.90
N ARG A 43 0.40 10.72 -3.63
CA ARG A 43 -1.00 10.36 -3.41
C ARG A 43 -1.30 9.12 -4.23
N CYS A 44 -1.72 8.07 -3.54
CA CYS A 44 -2.11 6.81 -4.13
C CYS A 44 -3.63 6.67 -4.02
N LYS A 45 -4.31 6.40 -5.13
CA LYS A 45 -5.70 5.93 -5.12
C LYS A 45 -5.66 4.42 -5.01
N VAL A 46 -6.25 3.87 -3.96
CA VAL A 46 -6.20 2.44 -3.64
C VAL A 46 -7.62 1.91 -3.55
N ASP A 47 -7.87 0.77 -4.17
CA ASP A 47 -9.11 0.03 -4.00
C ASP A 47 -8.94 -1.11 -2.99
N PHE A 48 -9.60 -0.99 -1.85
CA PHE A 48 -9.69 -2.03 -0.83
C PHE A 48 -10.98 -2.83 -1.04
N ASN A 49 -10.99 -3.70 -2.06
CA ASN A 49 -12.10 -4.61 -2.36
C ASN A 49 -13.45 -3.90 -2.58
N GLY A 50 -13.47 -2.90 -3.46
CA GLY A 50 -14.62 -2.04 -3.77
C GLY A 50 -14.65 -0.72 -2.99
N LYS A 51 -13.79 -0.57 -1.96
CA LYS A 51 -13.67 0.68 -1.19
C LYS A 51 -12.48 1.49 -1.68
N ILE A 52 -12.75 2.47 -2.51
CA ILE A 52 -11.73 3.37 -3.04
C ILE A 52 -11.35 4.44 -1.98
N ARG A 53 -10.05 4.59 -1.73
CA ARG A 53 -9.48 5.62 -0.84
C ARG A 53 -8.29 6.32 -1.51
N SER A 54 -8.08 7.58 -1.18
CA SER A 54 -6.87 8.32 -1.57
C SER A 54 -6.00 8.52 -0.34
N LEU A 55 -4.80 7.96 -0.37
CA LEU A 55 -3.88 7.88 0.77
C LEU A 55 -2.50 8.38 0.35
N LEU A 56 -1.70 8.84 1.31
CA LEU A 56 -0.30 9.12 1.06
C LEU A 56 0.51 7.83 1.12
N ASN A 57 1.53 7.70 0.27
CA ASN A 57 2.42 6.54 0.24
C ASN A 57 3.09 6.23 1.59
N ILE A 58 3.25 7.21 2.48
CA ILE A 58 3.77 7.01 3.85
C ILE A 58 2.86 6.16 4.75
N HIS A 59 1.56 6.08 4.42
CA HIS A 59 0.58 5.27 5.13
C HIS A 59 0.38 3.90 4.48
N LEU A 60 1.10 3.62 3.39
CA LEU A 60 0.98 2.38 2.63
C LEU A 60 2.25 1.56 2.77
N VAL A 61 2.08 0.25 2.82
CA VAL A 61 3.17 -0.71 2.79
C VAL A 61 2.86 -1.75 1.73
N HIS A 62 3.87 -2.14 0.96
CA HIS A 62 3.73 -3.23 -0.01
C HIS A 62 3.31 -4.51 0.70
N ALA A 63 2.19 -5.08 0.26
CA ALA A 63 1.87 -6.46 0.60
C ALA A 63 2.82 -7.34 -0.20
N SER A 64 3.74 -8.03 0.47
CA SER A 64 4.59 -9.01 -0.21
C SER A 64 3.68 -9.98 -0.95
N ARG A 65 3.91 -10.15 -2.26
CA ARG A 65 3.41 -11.33 -2.96
C ARG A 65 4.11 -12.50 -2.25
N GLN A 66 3.41 -13.27 -1.43
CA GLN A 66 3.92 -14.57 -0.99
C GLN A 66 4.16 -15.36 -2.27
N SER A 67 5.37 -15.28 -2.82
CA SER A 67 5.87 -16.27 -3.73
C SER A 67 6.01 -17.52 -2.89
N GLY A 68 5.25 -18.56 -3.23
CA GLY A 68 5.38 -19.86 -2.58
C GLY A 68 6.86 -20.26 -2.52
N GLY A 69 7.38 -20.38 -1.31
CA GLY A 69 8.65 -20.99 -0.99
C GLY A 69 8.37 -22.00 0.10
N SER A 70 8.37 -23.27 -0.31
CA SER A 70 8.19 -24.45 0.53
C SER A 70 8.98 -24.41 1.84
N SER A 71 8.35 -25.00 2.85
CA SER A 71 8.92 -25.72 3.99
C SER A 71 10.45 -25.80 4.03
N LEU A 72 11.04 -25.35 5.15
CA LEU A 72 12.00 -26.15 5.92
C LEU A 72 12.03 -25.58 7.35
N ILE A 73 11.25 -26.24 8.21
CA ILE A 73 11.69 -26.70 9.53
C ILE A 73 13.22 -26.62 9.71
N ALA A 74 13.66 -25.92 10.75
CA ALA A 74 14.89 -26.25 11.45
C ALA A 74 14.51 -26.40 12.92
N ALA A 75 14.60 -27.67 13.36
CA ALA A 75 14.49 -28.10 14.75
C ALA A 75 15.70 -27.62 15.58
#